data_AF-A0A6A4QAV5-F1
#
_entry.id   AF-A0A6A4QAV5-F1
#
_cell.length_a   1.000
_cell.length_b   1.000
_cell.length_c   1.000
_cell.angle_alpha   90.00
_cell.angle_beta   90.00
_cell.angle_gamma   90.00
#
_symmetry.space_group_name_H-M   'P 1'
#
loop_
_entity.id
_entity.type
_entity.pdbx_description
1 polymer ?
#
loop_
_entity_poly.entity_id
_entity_poly.type
_entity_poly.pdbx_seq_one_letter_code
_entity_poly.pdbx_strand_id
1 'polypeptide(L)' 'MSFSGARENASQVHQLVSMRGLMSDPQGQMIDLPIQSNLREGMSLIEYIFS' A
#
# COMPACT_ATOMS: atom_id res chain seq x y z
N MET A 1 2.65 -14.67 12.19
CA MET A 1 3.30 -13.84 13.22
C MET A 1 2.43 -12.66 13.68
N SER A 2 1.23 -12.46 13.11
CA SER A 2 0.35 -11.32 13.43
C SER A 2 -0.47 -11.41 14.72
N PHE A 3 -0.51 -12.57 15.39
CA PHE A 3 -1.35 -12.79 16.57
C PHE A 3 -0.60 -12.74 17.92
N SER A 4 0.72 -12.54 17.92
CA SER A 4 1.53 -12.56 19.16
C SER A 4 1.63 -11.20 19.87
N GLY A 5 1.01 -10.14 19.34
CA GLY A 5 1.07 -8.79 19.92
C GLY A 5 2.42 -8.08 19.79
N ALA A 6 3.41 -8.72 19.15
CA ALA A 6 4.70 -8.13 18.88
C ALA A 6 4.63 -7.22 17.65
N ARG A 7 4.32 -5.94 17.83
CA ARG A 7 4.53 -4.82 16.88
C ARG A 7 3.87 -4.91 15.48
N GLU A 8 3.20 -6.00 15.13
CA GLU A 8 2.56 -6.17 13.83
C GLU A 8 1.16 -5.56 13.80
N ASN A 9 0.90 -4.74 12.78
CA ASN A 9 -0.43 -4.19 12.48
C ASN A 9 -1.00 -4.95 11.27
N ALA A 10 -2.26 -5.40 11.35
CA ALA A 10 -2.94 -6.08 10.24
C ALA A 10 -2.94 -5.23 8.94
N SER A 11 -2.96 -3.90 9.06
CA SER A 11 -2.81 -2.97 7.93
C SER A 11 -1.44 -3.08 7.25
N GLN A 12 -0.35 -3.29 8.01
CA GLN A 12 0.98 -3.47 7.45
C GLN A 12 1.09 -4.81 6.72
N VAL A 13 0.47 -5.87 7.26
CA VAL A 13 0.39 -7.16 6.56
C VAL A 13 -0.39 -7.00 5.26
N HIS A 14 -1.51 -6.27 5.26
CA HIS A 14 -2.29 -6.00 4.06
C HIS A 14 -1.44 -5.31 2.98
N GLN A 15 -0.62 -4.33 3.32
CA GLN A 15 0.27 -3.66 2.35
C GLN A 15 1.34 -4.59 1.74
N LEU A 16 1.71 -5.66 2.45
CA LEU A 16 2.68 -6.64 1.97
C LEU A 16 2.09 -7.61 0.95
N VAL A 17 0.83 -8.03 1.12
CA VAL A 17 0.21 -9.11 0.33
C VAL A 17 -1.03 -8.70 -0.46
N SER A 18 -1.52 -7.48 -0.31
CA SER A 18 -2.71 -6.98 -0.98
C SER A 18 -2.44 -5.64 -1.67
N MET A 19 -3.29 -5.34 -2.65
CA MET A 19 -3.27 -4.10 -3.38
C MET A 19 -3.35 -2.91 -2.42
N ARG A 20 -2.57 -1.85 -2.70
CA ARG A 20 -2.55 -0.66 -1.86
C ARG A 20 -3.76 0.27 -2.08
N GLY A 21 -4.39 0.21 -3.25
CA GLY A 21 -5.60 0.97 -3.55
C GLY A 21 -5.33 2.42 -3.91
N LEU A 22 -6.32 3.29 -3.68
CA LEU A 22 -6.23 4.70 -4.03
C LEU A 22 -5.32 5.45 -3.06
N MET A 23 -4.54 6.38 -3.60
CA MET A 23 -3.68 7.29 -2.84
C MET A 23 -4.18 8.72 -2.95
N SER A 24 -3.81 9.54 -1.96
CA SER A 24 -4.03 10.99 -2.01
C SER A 24 -2.77 11.67 -2.52
N ASP A 25 -2.93 12.67 -3.39
CA ASP A 25 -1.85 13.55 -3.77
C ASP A 25 -1.40 14.43 -2.57
N PRO A 26 -0.30 15.20 -2.69
CA PRO A 26 0.14 16.09 -1.62
C PRO A 26 -0.85 17.21 -1.25
N GLN A 27 -1.85 17.47 -2.09
CA GLN A 27 -2.94 18.43 -1.84
C GLN A 27 -4.17 17.75 -1.20
N GLY A 28 -4.13 16.43 -0.97
CA GLY A 28 -5.22 15.64 -0.40
C GLY A 28 -6.29 15.22 -1.42
N GLN A 29 -6.08 15.44 -2.72
CA GLN A 29 -6.99 14.95 -3.76
C GLN A 29 -6.76 13.46 -4.02
N MET A 30 -7.85 12.72 -4.24
CA MET A 30 -7.76 11.30 -4.57
C MET A 30 -7.21 11.13 -5.99
N ILE A 31 -6.21 10.27 -6.13
CA ILE A 31 -5.66 9.89 -7.43
C ILE A 31 -6.55 8.77 -8.00
N ASP A 32 -7.16 8.99 -9.16
CA ASP A 32 -8.09 8.04 -9.79
C ASP A 32 -7.43 6.72 -10.28
N LEU A 33 -6.10 6.64 -10.21
CA LEU A 33 -5.31 5.47 -10.56
C LEU A 33 -4.96 4.70 -9.29
N PRO A 34 -5.61 3.55 -9.00
CA PRO A 34 -5.28 2.74 -7.84
C PRO A 34 -3.93 2.02 -8.02
N ILE A 35 -3.17 1.88 -6.93
CA ILE A 35 -2.00 1.02 -6.86
C ILE A 35 -2.47 -0.43 -6.71
N GLN A 36 -2.32 -1.21 -7.78
CA GLN A 36 -2.73 -2.61 -7.82
C GLN A 36 -1.63 -3.52 -7.26
N SER A 37 -0.38 -3.10 -7.38
CA SER A 37 0.76 -3.85 -6.90
C SER A 37 0.86 -3.85 -5.37
N ASN A 38 1.44 -4.90 -4.81
CA ASN A 38 1.77 -5.02 -3.38
C ASN A 38 3.28 -5.02 -3.17
N LEU A 39 3.75 -4.82 -1.93
CA LEU A 39 5.19 -4.74 -1.64
C LEU A 39 5.94 -6.05 -1.90
N ARG A 40 5.25 -7.20 -1.94
CA ARG A 40 5.84 -8.50 -2.23
C ARG A 40 6.11 -8.72 -3.72
N GLU A 41 5.20 -8.26 -4.58
CA GLU A 41 5.30 -8.38 -6.04
C GLU A 41 6.16 -7.28 -6.67
N GLY A 42 6.28 -6.14 -5.97
CA GLY A 42 6.99 -4.97 -6.45
C GLY A 42 6.07 -4.05 -7.23
N MET A 43 6.24 -2.74 -7.02
CA MET A 43 5.44 -1.70 -7.68
C MET A 43 6.12 -1.21 -8.95
N SER A 44 5.32 -0.81 -9.94
CA SER A 44 5.83 -0.06 -11.09
C SER A 44 6.38 1.31 -10.66
N LEU A 45 7.26 1.91 -11.47
CA LEU A 45 7.80 3.24 -11.19
C LEU A 45 6.71 4.29 -10.98
N ILE A 46 5.63 4.20 -11.76
CA ILE A 46 4.49 5.14 -11.68
C ILE A 46 3.76 4.97 -10.34
N GLU A 47 3.45 3.74 -9.95
CA GLU A 47 2.80 3.46 -8.66
C GLU A 47 3.69 3.88 -7.47
N TYR A 48 5.01 3.72 -7.59
CA TYR A 48 5.95 4.15 -6.54
C TYR A 48 6.00 5.67 -6.39
N ILE A 49 5.87 6.43 -7.48
CA ILE A 49 5.86 7.90 -7.43
C ILE A 49 4.56 8.44 -6.81
N PHE A 50 3.44 7.73 -6.95
CA PHE A 50 2.15 8.11 -6.36
C PHE A 50 1.94 7.61 -4.92
N SER A 51 2.82 6.76 -4.41
CA SER A 51 2.79 6.22 -3.04
C SER A 51 3.13 7.25 -1.97
#